data_AF-A0ABD5VYR8-F1
#
_entry.id   AF-A0ABD5VYR8-F1
#
_cell.length_a   1.000
_cell.length_b   1.000
_cell.length_c   1.000
_cell.angle_alpha   90.00
_cell.angle_beta   90.00
_cell.angle_gamma   90.00
#
_symmetry.space_group_name_H-M   'P 1'
#
loop_
_entity.id
_entity.type
_entity.pdbx_description
1 polymer ?
#
loop_
_entity_poly.entity_id
_entity_poly.type
_entity_poly.pdbx_seq_one_letter_code
_entity_poly.pdbx_strand_id
1 'polypeptide(L)'
;MYDRILVPTDGSDEMAAVVPHVLRLAEQFEATLHVLSVVDESALTFEMAADRRQRLEDELEAEARRATDRIANRAEDAGIDVVTTVRHGKPPEEIVRYAGDADVEMIVMGTHGRSGVDRHLMGSVAERVVRTAEVPVLTVRVAEDAVAVGDRNEAIAVARQALADDGHELATVPEDPYRERFTWVVRAETEAGDVFNVHVDAASGEARLARISATDEE
;
A
#
# COMPACT_ATOMS: atom_id res chain seq x y z
N MET A 1 -0.93 -22.73 -2.40
CA MET A 1 -1.28 -21.38 -2.90
C MET A 1 -0.78 -20.42 -1.83
N TYR A 2 -0.98 -19.10 -1.88
CA TYR A 2 -0.65 -18.27 -0.72
C TYR A 2 -1.90 -18.15 0.14
N ASP A 3 -2.06 -19.06 1.09
CA ASP A 3 -3.23 -19.15 1.98
C ASP A 3 -3.09 -18.19 3.18
N ARG A 4 -1.86 -17.76 3.51
CA ARG A 4 -1.57 -16.77 4.57
C ARG A 4 -0.61 -15.69 4.10
N ILE A 5 -1.06 -14.44 4.14
CA ILE A 5 -0.29 -13.28 3.71
C ILE A 5 -0.08 -12.34 4.91
N LEU A 6 1.15 -11.94 5.16
CA LEU A 6 1.52 -10.99 6.22
C LEU A 6 1.71 -9.59 5.66
N VAL A 7 1.05 -8.60 6.26
CA VAL A 7 1.37 -7.18 6.11
C VAL A 7 1.83 -6.60 7.46
N PRO A 8 3.12 -6.31 7.63
CA PRO A 8 3.57 -5.52 8.75
C PRO A 8 3.25 -4.04 8.55
N THR A 9 2.90 -3.35 9.62
CA THR A 9 2.54 -1.93 9.64
C THR A 9 3.15 -1.23 10.84
N ASP A 10 3.76 -0.07 10.60
CA ASP A 10 4.13 0.89 11.62
C ASP A 10 3.02 1.94 11.84
N GLY A 11 1.91 1.84 11.11
CA GLY A 11 0.79 2.76 11.19
C GLY A 11 1.01 4.11 10.51
N SER A 12 2.07 4.25 9.72
CA SER A 12 2.32 5.47 8.95
C SER A 12 1.29 5.67 7.83
N ASP A 13 1.16 6.91 7.33
CA ASP A 13 0.19 7.25 6.29
C ASP A 13 0.56 6.60 4.95
N GLU A 14 1.85 6.35 4.73
CA GLU A 14 2.42 5.62 3.60
C GLU A 14 1.82 4.23 3.41
N MET A 15 1.33 3.59 4.49
CA MET A 15 0.64 2.31 4.39
C MET A 15 -0.65 2.39 3.57
N ALA A 16 -1.20 3.58 3.33
CA ALA A 16 -2.32 3.79 2.40
C ALA A 16 -2.01 3.29 0.98
N ALA A 17 -0.77 3.37 0.53
CA ALA A 17 -0.35 2.85 -0.77
C ALA A 17 -0.15 1.33 -0.77
N VAL A 18 0.15 0.71 0.39
CA VAL A 18 0.43 -0.73 0.51
C VAL A 18 -0.85 -1.56 0.67
N VAL A 19 -1.78 -1.07 1.50
CA VAL A 19 -3.02 -1.78 1.85
C VAL A 19 -3.82 -2.25 0.63
N PRO A 20 -4.04 -1.44 -0.42
CA PRO A 20 -4.77 -1.88 -1.61
C PRO A 20 -4.13 -3.08 -2.30
N HIS A 21 -2.79 -3.15 -2.32
CA HIS A 21 -2.08 -4.28 -2.94
C HIS A 21 -2.26 -5.56 -2.15
N VAL A 22 -2.11 -5.51 -0.83
CA VAL A 22 -2.26 -6.72 0.00
C VAL A 22 -3.71 -7.21 0.04
N LEU A 23 -4.70 -6.31 0.05
CA LEU A 23 -6.11 -6.69 -0.01
C LEU A 23 -6.45 -7.39 -1.33
N ARG A 24 -5.97 -6.87 -2.47
CA ARG A 24 -6.15 -7.54 -3.78
C ARG A 24 -5.52 -8.93 -3.83
N LEU A 25 -4.34 -9.10 -3.22
CA LEU A 25 -3.68 -10.40 -3.17
C LEU A 25 -4.45 -11.38 -2.28
N ALA A 26 -4.90 -10.93 -1.10
CA ALA A 26 -5.68 -11.75 -0.20
C ALA A 26 -7.02 -12.17 -0.82
N GLU A 27 -7.72 -11.24 -1.49
CA GLU A 27 -8.95 -11.55 -2.24
C GLU A 27 -8.67 -12.57 -3.37
N GLN A 28 -7.63 -12.35 -4.18
CA GLN A 28 -7.31 -13.20 -5.33
C GLN A 28 -6.91 -14.63 -4.94
N PHE A 29 -6.26 -14.79 -3.79
CA PHE A 29 -5.81 -16.09 -3.29
C PHE A 29 -6.74 -16.69 -2.24
N GLU A 30 -7.85 -16.03 -1.90
CA GLU A 30 -8.74 -16.41 -0.79
C GLU A 30 -7.93 -16.61 0.52
N ALA A 31 -6.94 -15.75 0.74
CA ALA A 31 -5.96 -15.88 1.81
C ALA A 31 -6.43 -15.20 3.10
N THR A 32 -6.04 -15.75 4.24
CA THR A 32 -6.12 -15.03 5.51
C THR A 32 -5.04 -13.95 5.57
N LEU A 33 -5.45 -12.72 5.83
CA LEU A 33 -4.55 -11.58 6.01
C LEU A 33 -4.09 -11.50 7.46
N HIS A 34 -2.78 -11.63 7.68
CA HIS A 34 -2.16 -11.36 8.97
C HIS A 34 -1.63 -9.92 8.99
N VAL A 35 -2.13 -9.10 9.92
CA VAL A 35 -1.67 -7.72 10.11
C VAL A 35 -0.83 -7.64 11.38
N LEU A 36 0.44 -7.28 11.25
CA LEU A 36 1.38 -7.23 12.36
C LEU A 36 1.85 -5.80 12.62
N SER A 37 1.87 -5.37 13.87
CA SER A 37 2.62 -4.19 14.28
C SER A 37 3.62 -4.55 15.37
N VAL A 38 4.80 -3.92 15.35
CA VAL A 38 5.88 -4.21 16.30
C VAL A 38 6.20 -2.94 17.07
N VAL A 39 6.05 -3.00 18.38
CA VAL A 39 6.53 -1.96 19.30
C VAL A 39 8.06 -2.10 19.39
N ASP A 40 8.76 -1.13 18.82
CA ASP A 40 10.22 -1.13 18.78
C ASP A 40 10.81 -0.82 20.16
N GLU A 41 11.32 -1.87 20.83
CA GLU A 41 11.92 -1.72 22.15
C GLU A 41 13.23 -0.91 22.12
N SER A 42 13.87 -0.74 20.95
CA SER A 42 15.06 0.10 20.85
C SER A 42 14.74 1.59 21.01
N ALA A 43 13.48 1.98 20.80
CA ALA A 43 13.00 3.34 21.10
C ALA A 43 12.78 3.58 22.60
N LEU A 44 12.78 2.52 23.42
CA LEU A 44 12.59 2.57 24.86
C LEU A 44 13.96 2.68 25.55
N THR A 45 14.46 3.91 25.71
CA THR A 45 15.76 4.19 26.33
C THR A 45 15.86 3.67 27.77
N PHE A 46 16.94 2.94 28.07
CA PHE A 46 17.24 2.41 29.42
C PHE A 46 17.39 3.45 30.53
N GLU A 47 17.66 4.72 30.19
CA GLU A 47 17.83 5.82 31.16
C GLU A 47 16.50 6.44 31.63
N MET A 48 15.36 5.99 31.12
CA MET A 48 14.06 6.50 31.56
C MET A 48 13.64 5.95 32.93
N ALA A 49 13.01 6.80 33.75
CA ALA A 49 12.34 6.36 34.97
C ALA A 49 11.27 5.29 34.64
N ALA A 50 11.15 4.26 35.49
CA ALA A 50 10.29 3.10 35.24
C ALA A 50 8.83 3.47 34.92
N ASP A 51 8.24 4.41 35.67
CA ASP A 51 6.86 4.86 35.43
C ASP A 51 6.69 5.57 34.08
N ARG A 52 7.72 6.32 33.64
CA ARG A 52 7.70 6.99 32.33
C ARG A 52 7.82 5.96 31.21
N ARG A 53 8.69 4.96 31.38
CA ARG A 53 8.86 3.88 30.41
C ARG A 53 7.55 3.10 30.22
N GLN A 54 6.91 2.70 31.31
CA GLN A 54 5.62 1.98 31.25
C GLN A 54 4.55 2.76 30.48
N ARG A 55 4.40 4.07 30.76
CA ARG A 55 3.42 4.89 30.04
C ARG A 55 3.72 4.99 28.54
N LEU A 56 4.99 5.12 28.17
CA LEU A 56 5.39 5.17 26.78
C LEU A 56 5.15 3.81 26.09
N GLU A 57 5.46 2.69 26.76
CA GLU A 57 5.13 1.35 26.29
C GLU A 57 3.63 1.19 26.04
N ASP A 58 2.78 1.59 27.00
CA ASP A 58 1.33 1.53 26.87
C ASP A 58 0.81 2.40 25.71
N GLU A 59 1.40 3.59 25.52
CA GLU A 59 1.07 4.51 24.42
C GLU A 59 1.44 3.90 23.05
N LEU A 60 2.64 3.34 22.93
CA LEU A 60 3.12 2.70 21.70
C LEU A 60 2.31 1.45 21.36
N GLU A 61 1.96 0.63 22.36
CA GLU A 61 1.13 -0.55 22.15
C GLU A 61 -0.28 -0.14 21.69
N ALA A 62 -0.85 0.92 22.26
CA ALA A 62 -2.13 1.46 21.82
C ALA A 62 -2.06 2.00 20.38
N GLU A 63 -0.96 2.65 19.98
CA GLU A 63 -0.72 3.05 18.59
C GLU A 63 -0.61 1.86 17.65
N ALA A 64 0.13 0.82 18.04
CA ALA A 64 0.31 -0.40 17.27
C ALA A 64 -1.03 -1.11 17.03
N ARG A 65 -1.86 -1.24 18.08
CA ARG A 65 -3.23 -1.79 17.96
C ARG A 65 -4.08 -0.95 17.01
N ARG A 66 -4.08 0.38 17.16
CA ARG A 66 -4.80 1.27 16.22
C ARG A 66 -4.31 1.10 14.78
N ALA A 67 -3.01 0.87 14.57
CA ALA A 67 -2.45 0.66 13.24
C ALA A 67 -2.94 -0.66 12.62
N THR A 68 -2.95 -1.75 13.40
CA THR A 68 -3.48 -3.03 12.91
C THR A 68 -4.99 -2.96 12.63
N ASP A 69 -5.75 -2.31 13.51
CA ASP A 69 -7.22 -2.20 13.40
C ASP A 69 -7.63 -1.43 12.14
N ARG A 70 -6.88 -0.39 11.74
CA ARG A 70 -7.18 0.36 10.50
C ARG A 70 -7.12 -0.52 9.25
N ILE A 71 -6.18 -1.46 9.20
CA ILE A 71 -6.05 -2.38 8.07
C ILE A 71 -7.08 -3.50 8.20
N ALA A 72 -7.32 -4.01 9.41
CA ALA A 72 -8.31 -5.04 9.67
C ALA A 72 -9.72 -4.60 9.25
N ASN A 73 -10.16 -3.40 9.64
CA ASN A 73 -11.46 -2.88 9.21
C ASN A 73 -11.61 -2.85 7.68
N ARG A 74 -10.55 -2.47 6.95
CA ARG A 74 -10.56 -2.48 5.49
C ARG A 74 -10.60 -3.89 4.89
N ALA A 75 -9.98 -4.86 5.55
CA ALA A 75 -10.04 -6.26 5.13
C ALA A 75 -11.44 -6.85 5.37
N GLU A 76 -12.03 -6.58 6.53
CA GLU A 76 -13.39 -6.98 6.88
C GLU A 76 -14.43 -6.39 5.93
N ASP A 77 -14.31 -5.09 5.60
CA ASP A 77 -15.15 -4.41 4.60
C ASP A 77 -15.07 -5.06 3.21
N ALA A 78 -13.92 -5.69 2.90
CA ALA A 78 -13.68 -6.42 1.66
C ALA A 78 -14.02 -7.93 1.76
N GLY A 79 -14.50 -8.41 2.91
CA GLY A 79 -14.84 -9.82 3.13
C GLY A 79 -13.63 -10.76 3.24
N ILE A 80 -12.47 -10.23 3.64
CA ILE A 80 -11.22 -11.00 3.80
C ILE A 80 -11.04 -11.38 5.28
N ASP A 81 -10.76 -12.66 5.54
CA ASP A 81 -10.40 -13.13 6.88
C ASP A 81 -9.12 -12.45 7.36
N VAL A 82 -9.15 -11.88 8.57
CA VAL A 82 -8.03 -11.09 9.10
C VAL A 82 -7.64 -11.50 10.52
N VAL A 83 -6.33 -11.54 10.79
CA VAL A 83 -5.75 -11.75 12.12
C VAL A 83 -4.84 -10.57 12.44
N THR A 84 -5.13 -9.85 13.52
CA THR A 84 -4.27 -8.76 14.01
C THR A 84 -3.33 -9.25 15.11
N THR A 85 -2.10 -8.76 15.12
CA THR A 85 -1.12 -9.09 16.17
C THR A 85 -0.22 -7.90 16.46
N VAL A 86 0.04 -7.65 17.74
CA VAL A 86 1.08 -6.74 18.21
C VAL A 86 2.19 -7.54 18.88
N ARG A 87 3.45 -7.26 18.52
CA ARG A 87 4.65 -7.85 19.14
C ARG A 87 5.55 -6.76 19.71
N HIS A 88 6.45 -7.15 20.60
CA HIS A 88 7.50 -6.29 21.15
C HIS A 88 8.85 -6.85 20.74
N GLY A 89 9.78 -5.97 20.40
CA GLY A 89 11.14 -6.35 20.04
C GLY A 89 11.67 -5.47 18.92
N LYS A 90 12.56 -6.01 18.09
CA LYS A 90 13.08 -5.30 16.93
C LYS A 90 12.22 -5.62 15.70
N PRO A 91 11.65 -4.62 15.00
CA PRO A 91 10.71 -4.84 13.90
C PRO A 91 11.13 -5.89 12.87
N PRO A 92 12.33 -5.84 12.25
CA PRO A 92 12.69 -6.83 11.22
C PRO A 92 12.82 -8.26 11.79
N GLU A 93 13.24 -8.41 13.04
CA GLU A 93 13.40 -9.72 13.69
C GLU A 93 12.04 -10.31 14.05
N GLU A 94 11.13 -9.51 14.61
CA GLU A 94 9.77 -9.94 14.95
C GLU A 94 8.93 -10.24 13.71
N ILE A 95 9.09 -9.50 12.61
CA ILE A 95 8.37 -9.77 11.35
C ILE A 95 8.72 -11.15 10.81
N VAL A 96 10.02 -11.47 10.71
CA VAL A 96 10.47 -12.78 10.21
C VAL A 96 10.08 -13.90 11.17
N ARG A 97 10.21 -13.67 12.49
CA ARG A 97 9.80 -14.66 13.48
C ARG A 97 8.31 -14.96 13.42
N TYR A 98 7.48 -13.91 13.38
CA TYR A 98 6.03 -14.07 13.26
C TYR A 98 5.65 -14.79 11.97
N ALA A 99 6.32 -14.51 10.85
CA ALA A 99 6.07 -15.21 9.59
C ALA A 99 6.28 -16.73 9.74
N GLY A 100 7.33 -17.15 10.45
CA GLY A 100 7.54 -18.56 10.79
C GLY A 100 6.52 -19.11 11.80
N ASP A 101 6.24 -18.38 12.87
CA ASP A 101 5.32 -18.82 13.94
C ASP A 101 3.89 -19.00 13.45
N ALA A 102 3.46 -18.22 12.46
CA ALA A 102 2.11 -18.22 11.90
C ALA A 102 2.01 -18.96 10.56
N ASP A 103 3.07 -19.65 10.12
CA ASP A 103 3.14 -20.35 8.83
C ASP A 103 2.67 -19.45 7.67
N VAL A 104 3.14 -18.20 7.65
CA VAL A 104 2.89 -17.23 6.59
C VAL A 104 3.65 -17.64 5.35
N GLU A 105 3.05 -17.47 4.17
CA GLU A 105 3.65 -17.91 2.90
C GLU A 105 4.09 -16.75 2.02
N MET A 106 3.67 -15.52 2.34
CA MET A 106 4.12 -14.29 1.67
C MET A 106 4.11 -13.12 2.65
N ILE A 107 5.12 -12.26 2.57
CA ILE A 107 5.15 -10.97 3.27
C ILE A 107 4.99 -9.86 2.24
N VAL A 108 4.04 -8.94 2.46
CA VAL A 108 3.81 -7.74 1.62
C VAL A 108 4.13 -6.50 2.43
N MET A 109 5.07 -5.68 1.97
CA MET A 109 5.57 -4.54 2.76
C MET A 109 5.77 -3.30 1.91
N GLY A 110 5.59 -2.12 2.52
CA GLY A 110 6.04 -0.86 1.93
C GLY A 110 7.57 -0.79 1.86
N THR A 111 8.11 -0.14 0.83
CA THR A 111 9.55 0.16 0.76
C THR A 111 9.97 1.32 1.66
N HIS A 112 9.02 2.04 2.28
CA HIS A 112 9.26 3.12 3.23
C HIS A 112 8.25 2.99 4.38
N GLY A 113 8.52 3.69 5.49
CA GLY A 113 7.64 3.78 6.66
C GLY A 113 7.77 5.17 7.30
N ARG A 114 7.46 5.30 8.59
CA ARG A 114 7.40 6.58 9.35
C ARG A 114 8.55 7.57 9.16
N SER A 115 9.73 7.12 8.75
CA SER A 115 10.93 7.96 8.64
C SER A 115 11.19 8.59 7.26
N GLY A 116 10.42 8.25 6.22
CA GLY A 116 10.42 8.94 4.91
C GLY A 116 11.78 9.38 4.37
N VAL A 117 12.76 8.46 4.29
CA VAL A 117 14.13 8.82 3.85
C VAL A 117 14.34 8.50 2.36
N ASP A 118 14.76 9.51 1.60
CA ASP A 118 15.28 9.55 0.22
C ASP A 118 14.67 8.57 -0.83
N ARG A 119 14.21 9.14 -1.94
CA ARG A 119 13.59 8.52 -3.15
C ARG A 119 14.30 7.32 -3.82
N HIS A 120 15.43 6.87 -3.28
CA HIS A 120 16.25 5.76 -3.79
C HIS A 120 16.59 4.70 -2.73
N LEU A 121 16.19 4.86 -1.47
CA LEU A 121 16.58 3.96 -0.38
C LEU A 121 15.39 3.18 0.15
N MET A 122 15.47 1.86 0.03
CA MET A 122 14.55 0.96 0.70
C MET A 122 14.70 1.10 2.21
N GLY A 123 13.59 1.25 2.93
CA GLY A 123 13.54 1.44 4.38
C GLY A 123 14.28 0.32 5.10
N SER A 124 14.95 0.65 6.20
CA SER A 124 15.86 -0.26 6.91
C SER A 124 15.20 -1.55 7.39
N VAL A 125 13.91 -1.49 7.74
CA VAL A 125 13.11 -2.67 8.09
C VAL A 125 12.85 -3.52 6.85
N ALA A 126 12.42 -2.89 5.74
CA ALA A 126 12.14 -3.58 4.50
C ALA A 126 13.36 -4.28 3.90
N GLU A 127 14.49 -3.58 3.87
CA GLU A 127 15.77 -4.14 3.42
C GLU A 127 16.15 -5.38 4.24
N ARG A 128 16.06 -5.29 5.58
CA ARG A 128 16.43 -6.40 6.46
C ARG A 128 15.52 -7.59 6.27
N VAL A 129 14.19 -7.41 6.24
CA VAL A 129 13.24 -8.51 6.03
C VAL A 129 13.48 -9.18 4.69
N VAL A 130 13.65 -8.43 3.60
CA VAL A 130 13.96 -9.02 2.28
C VAL A 130 15.22 -9.87 2.29
N ARG A 131 16.22 -9.50 3.09
CA ARG A 131 17.47 -10.27 3.21
C ARG A 131 17.36 -11.52 4.09
N THR A 132 16.40 -11.57 5.01
CA THR A 132 16.37 -12.61 6.06
C THR A 132 15.10 -13.47 6.06
N ALA A 133 14.04 -13.07 5.36
CA ALA A 133 12.83 -13.87 5.26
C ALA A 133 13.09 -15.17 4.48
N GLU A 134 12.53 -16.26 4.98
CA GLU A 134 12.57 -17.58 4.31
C GLU A 134 11.43 -17.75 3.30
N VAL A 135 10.49 -16.80 3.27
CA VAL A 135 9.31 -16.77 2.40
C VAL A 135 9.38 -15.59 1.43
N PRO A 136 8.68 -15.65 0.27
CA PRO A 136 8.61 -14.54 -0.67
C PRO A 136 8.23 -13.22 -0.02
N VAL A 137 8.95 -12.15 -0.37
CA VAL A 137 8.64 -10.78 0.06
C VAL A 137 8.28 -9.94 -1.16
N LEU A 138 7.06 -9.43 -1.18
CA LEU A 138 6.61 -8.44 -2.15
C LEU A 138 6.76 -7.04 -1.56
N THR A 139 7.49 -6.18 -2.26
CA THR A 139 7.68 -4.80 -1.85
C THR A 139 6.82 -3.86 -2.69
N VAL A 140 6.04 -3.01 -2.02
CA VAL A 140 5.23 -1.97 -2.64
C VAL A 140 5.95 -0.64 -2.50
N ARG A 141 6.19 0.02 -3.62
CA ARG A 141 6.77 1.36 -3.62
C ARG A 141 5.72 2.33 -3.09
N VAL A 142 6.02 2.97 -1.97
CA VAL A 142 5.21 4.10 -1.50
C VAL A 142 5.78 5.37 -2.12
N ALA A 143 5.04 5.98 -3.04
CA ALA A 143 5.32 7.33 -3.54
C ALA A 143 4.60 8.34 -2.63
N GLU A 144 5.29 9.42 -2.24
CA GLU A 144 4.74 10.48 -1.37
C GLU A 144 3.52 11.20 -1.97
N ASP A 145 3.31 11.06 -3.29
CA ASP A 145 2.23 11.72 -4.04
C ASP A 145 1.03 10.79 -4.36
N ALA A 146 0.96 9.60 -3.76
CA ALA A 146 -0.14 8.66 -4.01
C ALA A 146 -1.46 9.19 -3.40
N VAL A 147 -2.21 9.96 -4.19
CA VAL A 147 -3.54 10.44 -3.82
C VAL A 147 -4.56 9.40 -4.27
N ALA A 148 -5.27 8.81 -3.32
CA ALA A 148 -6.40 7.93 -3.63
C ALA A 148 -7.44 8.72 -4.44
N VAL A 149 -7.83 8.16 -5.59
CA VAL A 149 -8.76 8.77 -6.53
C VAL A 149 -10.17 8.25 -6.22
N GLY A 150 -10.89 9.01 -5.41
CA GLY A 150 -12.21 8.67 -4.90
C GLY A 150 -13.34 8.94 -5.89
N ASP A 151 -13.16 9.92 -6.79
CA ASP A 151 -14.21 10.33 -7.72
C ASP A 151 -13.73 10.59 -9.16
N ARG A 152 -14.71 10.76 -10.06
CA ARG A 152 -14.47 10.94 -11.50
C ARG A 152 -13.67 12.20 -11.85
N ASN A 153 -13.81 13.28 -11.08
CA ASN A 153 -13.11 14.53 -11.35
C ASN A 153 -11.64 14.40 -10.97
N GLU A 154 -11.36 13.73 -9.84
CA GLU A 154 -10.00 13.36 -9.45
C GLU A 154 -9.37 12.45 -10.51
N ALA A 155 -10.12 11.47 -11.04
CA ALA A 155 -9.63 10.59 -12.10
C ALA A 155 -9.27 11.37 -13.38
N ILE A 156 -10.10 12.34 -13.77
CA ILE A 156 -9.83 13.24 -14.91
C ILE A 156 -8.59 14.09 -14.63
N ALA A 157 -8.42 14.61 -13.42
CA ALA A 157 -7.27 15.43 -13.05
C ALA A 157 -5.96 14.64 -13.15
N VAL A 158 -5.95 13.42 -12.63
CA VAL A 158 -4.80 12.50 -12.74
C VAL A 158 -4.53 12.13 -14.20
N ALA A 159 -5.56 11.82 -14.98
CA ALA A 159 -5.41 11.50 -16.39
C ALA A 159 -4.83 12.67 -17.21
N ARG A 160 -5.25 13.90 -16.91
CA ARG A 160 -4.68 15.14 -17.50
C ARG A 160 -3.20 15.28 -17.20
N GLN A 161 -2.81 15.09 -15.94
CA GLN A 161 -1.41 15.20 -15.54
C GLN A 161 -0.56 14.14 -16.24
N ALA A 162 -1.02 12.89 -16.27
CA ALA A 162 -0.31 11.79 -16.91
C ALA A 162 -0.09 12.01 -18.41
N LEU A 163 -1.09 12.51 -19.12
CA LEU A 163 -0.96 12.89 -20.53
C LEU A 163 0.06 14.02 -20.71
N ALA A 164 -0.02 15.07 -19.88
CA ALA A 164 0.89 16.20 -19.95
C ALA A 164 2.36 15.77 -19.72
N ASP A 165 2.59 14.87 -18.77
CA ASP A 165 3.91 14.31 -18.48
C ASP A 165 4.47 13.48 -19.65
N ASP A 166 3.61 12.88 -20.48
CA ASP A 166 3.97 12.16 -21.71
C ASP A 166 4.04 13.09 -22.95
N GLY A 167 3.93 14.41 -22.75
CA GLY A 167 4.00 15.42 -23.81
C GLY A 167 2.70 15.59 -24.60
N HIS A 168 1.58 15.14 -24.05
CA HIS A 168 0.26 15.23 -24.65
C HIS A 168 -0.64 16.20 -23.85
N GLU A 169 -1.03 17.32 -24.45
CA GLU A 169 -2.04 18.18 -23.85
C GLU A 169 -3.44 17.61 -24.12
N LEU A 170 -4.18 17.31 -23.04
CA LEU A 170 -5.55 16.81 -23.13
C LEU A 170 -6.48 17.91 -23.65
N ALA A 171 -7.19 17.65 -24.75
CA ALA A 171 -8.20 18.56 -25.28
C ALA A 171 -9.57 18.31 -24.66
N THR A 172 -10.03 17.05 -24.68
CA THR A 172 -11.40 16.69 -24.26
C THR A 172 -11.44 15.31 -23.60
N VAL A 173 -12.46 15.13 -22.75
CA VAL A 173 -12.88 13.83 -22.21
C VAL A 173 -14.29 13.61 -22.77
N PRO A 174 -14.44 12.91 -23.90
CA PRO A 174 -15.72 12.84 -24.61
C PRO A 174 -16.78 12.01 -23.88
N GLU A 175 -16.35 11.14 -22.96
CA GLU A 175 -17.21 10.21 -22.22
C GLU A 175 -16.95 10.33 -20.72
N ASP A 176 -18.00 10.15 -19.91
CA ASP A 176 -17.85 10.11 -18.46
C ASP A 176 -16.90 8.97 -18.06
N PRO A 177 -15.88 9.23 -17.21
CA PRO A 177 -15.04 8.19 -16.67
C PRO A 177 -15.88 7.14 -15.94
N TYR A 178 -15.59 5.88 -16.19
CA TYR A 178 -16.18 4.78 -15.44
C TYR A 178 -15.11 4.08 -14.61
N ARG A 179 -15.57 3.36 -13.59
CA ARG A 179 -14.71 2.66 -12.65
C ARG A 179 -14.91 1.16 -12.78
N GLU A 180 -13.84 0.45 -13.15
CA GLU A 180 -13.77 -0.99 -13.08
C GLU A 180 -13.00 -1.40 -11.83
N ARG A 181 -13.71 -1.85 -10.80
CA ARG A 181 -13.14 -2.25 -9.49
C ARG A 181 -12.26 -1.13 -8.89
N PHE A 182 -10.94 -1.29 -8.95
CA PHE A 182 -9.94 -0.38 -8.40
C PHE A 182 -9.28 0.50 -9.46
N THR A 183 -9.82 0.55 -10.68
CA THR A 183 -9.25 1.34 -11.77
C THR A 183 -10.32 2.24 -12.39
N TRP A 184 -10.02 3.52 -12.47
CA TRP A 184 -10.77 4.46 -13.29
C TRP A 184 -10.25 4.39 -14.72
N VAL A 185 -11.17 4.38 -15.68
CA VAL A 185 -10.86 4.47 -17.10
C VAL A 185 -11.34 5.83 -17.60
N VAL A 186 -10.40 6.66 -18.03
CA VAL A 186 -10.67 7.99 -18.60
C VAL A 186 -10.36 7.94 -20.08
N ARG A 187 -11.39 7.99 -20.93
CA ARG A 187 -11.20 8.17 -22.37
C ARG A 187 -10.84 9.63 -22.64
N ALA A 188 -9.73 9.85 -23.32
CA ALA A 188 -9.10 11.14 -23.51
C ALA A 188 -8.79 11.37 -24.99
N GLU A 189 -9.06 12.57 -25.49
CA GLU A 189 -8.61 13.00 -26.82
C GLU A 189 -7.67 14.19 -26.66
N THR A 190 -6.50 14.11 -27.30
CA THR A 190 -5.50 15.19 -27.28
C THR A 190 -5.82 16.25 -28.33
N GLU A 191 -5.21 17.44 -28.23
CA GLU A 191 -5.38 18.47 -29.26
C GLU A 191 -4.88 18.03 -30.65
N ALA A 192 -3.94 17.08 -30.69
CA ALA A 192 -3.43 16.49 -31.92
C ALA A 192 -4.38 15.44 -32.53
N GLY A 193 -5.49 15.12 -31.86
CA GLY A 193 -6.47 14.12 -32.30
C GLY A 193 -6.11 12.68 -31.92
N ASP A 194 -5.11 12.46 -31.06
CA ASP A 194 -4.82 11.14 -30.52
C ASP A 194 -5.84 10.77 -29.46
N VAL A 195 -6.31 9.52 -29.48
CA VAL A 195 -7.24 8.99 -28.48
C VAL A 195 -6.49 8.06 -27.52
N PHE A 196 -6.74 8.20 -26.23
CA PHE A 196 -6.18 7.38 -25.18
C PHE A 196 -7.27 6.83 -24.26
N ASN A 197 -7.08 5.61 -23.78
CA ASN A 197 -7.62 5.19 -22.50
C ASN A 197 -6.55 5.41 -21.43
N VAL A 198 -6.84 6.27 -20.47
CA VAL A 198 -5.98 6.48 -19.30
C VAL A 198 -6.54 5.65 -18.15
N HIS A 199 -5.77 4.64 -17.75
CA HIS A 199 -6.11 3.78 -16.62
C HIS A 199 -5.49 4.35 -15.37
N VAL A 200 -6.31 4.82 -14.44
CA VAL A 200 -5.90 5.42 -13.17
C VAL A 200 -6.22 4.46 -12.04
N ASP A 201 -5.22 3.96 -11.32
CA ASP A 201 -5.45 3.15 -10.11
C ASP A 201 -6.10 4.04 -9.04
N ALA A 202 -7.29 3.64 -8.58
CA ALA A 202 -8.11 4.39 -7.65
C ALA A 202 -7.47 4.52 -6.25
N ALA A 203 -6.50 3.67 -5.95
CA ALA A 203 -5.88 3.60 -4.65
C ALA A 203 -4.54 4.34 -4.60
N SER A 204 -3.75 4.26 -5.67
CA SER A 204 -2.43 4.91 -5.75
C SER A 204 -2.42 6.21 -6.56
N GLY A 205 -3.42 6.46 -7.41
CA GLY A 205 -3.40 7.56 -8.37
C GLY A 205 -2.39 7.36 -9.50
N GLU A 206 -1.76 6.19 -9.62
CA GLU A 206 -0.88 5.90 -10.76
C GLU A 206 -1.70 5.77 -12.05
N ALA A 207 -1.23 6.45 -13.10
CA ALA A 207 -1.86 6.44 -14.41
C ALA A 207 -1.03 5.65 -15.43
N ARG A 208 -1.70 4.89 -16.29
CA ARG A 208 -1.11 4.26 -17.49
C ARG A 208 -1.87 4.68 -18.73
N LEU A 209 -1.13 5.12 -19.74
CA LEU A 209 -1.66 5.56 -21.02
C LEU A 209 -1.72 4.39 -22.00
N ALA A 210 -2.88 4.16 -22.62
CA ALA A 210 -3.06 3.24 -23.73
C ALA A 210 -3.61 4.01 -24.94
N ARG A 211 -2.79 4.22 -25.97
CA ARG A 211 -3.23 4.87 -27.21
C ARG A 211 -4.19 3.92 -27.94
N ILE A 212 -5.37 4.42 -28.31
CA ILE A 212 -6.36 3.68 -29.08
C ILE A 212 -6.06 3.91 -30.56
N SER A 213 -5.80 2.82 -31.29
CA SER A 213 -5.65 2.86 -32.73
C SER A 213 -7.04 2.91 -33.37
N ALA A 214 -7.22 3.64 -34.48
CA ALA A 214 -8.49 3.75 -35.21
C ALA A 214 -8.99 2.43 -35.87
N THR A 215 -8.54 1.25 -35.40
CA THR A 215 -8.84 -0.06 -35.99
C THR A 215 -9.63 -0.98 -35.05
N ASP A 216 -9.93 -0.56 -33.82
CA ASP A 216 -10.64 -1.38 -32.83
C ASP A 216 -12.13 -0.98 -32.64
N GLU A 217 -12.76 -0.48 -33.71
CA GLU A 217 -14.22 -0.30 -33.82
C GLU A 217 -14.79 -1.31 -34.84
N GLU A 218 -14.81 -2.61 -34.51
CA GLU A 218 -15.67 -3.62 -35.15
C GLU A 218 -16.39 -4.50 -34.10
#